data_AF-A2FLC3-F1
#
_entry.id   AF-A2FLC3-F1
#
_cell.length_a   1.000
_cell.length_b   1.000
_cell.length_c   1.000
_cell.angle_alpha   90.00
_cell.angle_beta   90.00
_cell.angle_gamma   90.00
#
_symmetry.space_group_name_H-M   'P 1'
#
loop_
_entity.id
_entity.type
_entity.pdbx_description
1 polymer ?
#
loop_
_entity_poly.entity_id
_entity_poly.type
_entity_poly.pdbx_seq_one_letter_code
_entity_poly.pdbx_strand_id
1 'polypeptide(L)'
;MINNSGVAASENNQNSPKAGEEELKPIASLSFPFKTFEYHTVREILIPFDKKLCNNAKFMTPLEAMMYIRDHCHRNGINFKRSIALKFANLCQVYDQVHGSYICMDSLSHTVLNQAFTKVSRLASTKVLKYL
;
A
#
# COMPACT_ATOMS: atom_id res chain seq x y z
N MET A 1 -62.37 63.90 -22.15
CA MET A 1 -63.79 63.48 -22.08
C MET A 1 -63.75 61.95 -22.02
N ILE A 2 -64.09 61.23 -20.95
CA ILE A 2 -65.05 61.43 -19.86
C ILE A 2 -64.52 60.67 -18.61
N ASN A 3 -64.64 61.30 -17.44
CA ASN A 3 -64.47 60.69 -16.11
C ASN A 3 -65.62 59.72 -15.83
N ASN A 4 -65.43 58.72 -14.97
CA ASN A 4 -66.40 58.51 -13.90
C ASN A 4 -65.85 57.67 -12.75
N SER A 5 -66.00 58.26 -11.58
CA SER A 5 -65.71 57.75 -10.26
C SER A 5 -66.94 57.06 -9.67
N GLY A 6 -66.71 55.99 -8.91
CA GLY A 6 -67.48 55.62 -7.71
C GLY A 6 -68.88 55.01 -7.90
N VAL A 7 -69.15 53.91 -7.18
CA VAL A 7 -70.07 53.85 -6.02
C VAL A 7 -69.77 52.55 -5.25
N ALA A 8 -69.91 52.63 -3.93
CA ALA A 8 -69.52 51.68 -2.90
C ALA A 8 -70.67 50.77 -2.40
N ALA A 9 -70.30 49.90 -1.44
CA ALA A 9 -71.13 49.13 -0.47
C ALA A 9 -71.80 47.84 -0.99
N SER A 10 -71.87 46.71 -0.28
CA SER A 10 -71.48 46.35 1.09
C SER A 10 -71.38 44.81 1.22
N GLU A 11 -70.54 44.38 2.17
CA GLU A 11 -70.71 43.28 3.14
C GLU A 11 -71.36 41.96 2.70
N ASN A 12 -70.60 40.85 2.77
CA ASN A 12 -70.87 39.87 3.83
C ASN A 12 -69.74 38.84 4.02
N ASN A 13 -69.46 38.64 5.31
CA ASN A 13 -68.66 37.59 5.94
C ASN A 13 -68.81 36.20 5.32
N GLN A 14 -67.71 35.46 5.21
CA GLN A 14 -67.63 34.11 5.77
C GLN A 14 -66.18 33.72 6.07
N ASN A 15 -65.94 33.54 7.38
CA ASN A 15 -64.75 32.97 8.01
C ASN A 15 -64.21 31.75 7.27
N SER A 16 -62.93 31.77 6.93
CA SER A 16 -62.13 30.57 6.71
C SER A 16 -61.00 30.56 7.74
N PRO A 17 -60.86 29.49 8.55
CA PRO A 17 -59.92 29.47 9.65
C PRO A 17 -58.47 29.49 9.14
N LYS A 18 -57.64 30.28 9.82
CA LYS A 18 -56.18 30.33 9.67
C LYS A 18 -55.63 28.90 9.68
N ALA A 19 -55.08 28.46 8.55
CA ALA A 19 -54.20 27.30 8.50
C ALA A 19 -52.98 27.65 9.36
N GLY A 20 -52.95 27.10 10.58
CA GLY A 20 -51.78 27.15 11.43
C GLY A 20 -50.63 26.50 10.68
N GLU A 21 -49.52 27.21 10.58
CA GLU A 21 -48.23 26.66 10.23
C GLU A 21 -47.89 25.61 11.30
N GLU A 22 -48.31 24.36 11.11
CA GLU A 22 -47.80 23.25 11.88
C GLU A 22 -46.33 23.08 11.49
N GLU A 23 -45.43 23.61 12.31
CA GLU A 23 -44.01 23.30 12.27
C GLU A 23 -43.84 21.78 12.21
N LEU A 24 -43.44 21.29 11.03
CA LEU A 24 -43.14 19.89 10.80
C LEU A 24 -42.02 19.50 11.77
N LYS A 25 -42.36 18.71 12.78
CA LYS A 25 -41.38 18.18 13.74
C LYS A 25 -40.30 17.44 12.95
N PRO A 26 -39.01 17.73 13.20
CA PRO A 26 -37.92 17.09 12.48
C PRO A 26 -38.00 15.58 12.67
N ILE A 27 -37.97 14.85 11.54
CA ILE A 27 -37.96 13.39 11.53
C ILE A 27 -36.74 12.93 12.32
N ALA A 28 -36.93 12.04 13.28
CA ALA A 28 -35.86 11.50 14.10
C ALA A 28 -34.79 10.84 13.21
N SER A 29 -33.64 11.49 13.06
CA SER A 29 -32.53 10.98 12.26
C SER A 29 -31.89 9.79 12.98
N LEU A 30 -31.97 8.62 12.36
CA LEU A 30 -31.38 7.38 12.85
C LEU A 30 -29.85 7.42 12.63
N SER A 31 -29.08 7.82 13.64
CA SER A 31 -27.61 7.86 13.56
C SER A 31 -27.01 6.57 14.10
N PHE A 32 -26.28 5.83 13.25
CA PHE A 32 -25.51 4.68 13.69
C PHE A 32 -24.02 5.03 13.76
N PRO A 33 -23.32 4.69 14.86
CA PRO A 33 -21.88 4.87 14.94
C PRO A 33 -21.18 3.82 14.07
N PHE A 34 -20.82 4.18 12.85
CA PHE A 34 -19.94 3.35 12.03
C PHE A 34 -18.50 3.50 12.53
N LYS A 35 -17.89 2.38 12.90
CA LYS A 35 -16.45 2.32 13.16
C LYS A 35 -15.73 2.47 11.82
N THR A 36 -15.10 3.63 11.60
CA THR A 36 -14.20 3.83 10.48
C THR A 36 -12.92 3.06 10.72
N PHE A 37 -12.53 2.23 9.74
CA PHE A 37 -11.26 1.53 9.76
C PHE A 37 -10.32 2.21 8.76
N GLU A 38 -9.15 2.62 9.24
CA GLU A 38 -8.09 3.11 8.36
C GLU A 38 -7.30 1.93 7.78
N TYR A 39 -7.57 1.62 6.52
CA TYR A 39 -6.83 0.61 5.79
C TYR A 39 -5.49 1.16 5.32
N HIS A 40 -4.41 0.56 5.82
CA HIS A 40 -3.05 0.86 5.38
C HIS A 40 -2.62 -0.17 4.34
N THR A 41 -2.42 0.24 3.09
CA THR A 41 -1.90 -0.67 2.05
C THR A 41 -0.38 -0.77 2.16
N VAL A 42 0.15 -1.97 2.38
CA VAL A 42 1.59 -2.23 2.39
C VAL A 42 2.13 -2.13 0.96
N ARG A 43 2.81 -1.02 0.63
CA ARG A 43 3.39 -0.76 -0.71
C ARG A 43 4.59 -1.63 -1.07
N GLU A 44 5.08 -2.49 -0.20
CA GLU A 44 6.25 -3.33 -0.47
C GLU A 44 5.85 -4.56 -1.30
N ILE A 45 5.82 -4.38 -2.63
CA ILE A 45 5.60 -5.46 -3.59
C ILE A 45 6.87 -6.32 -3.65
N LEU A 46 6.77 -7.57 -3.16
CA LEU A 46 7.81 -8.58 -3.31
C LEU A 46 7.60 -9.31 -4.63
N ILE A 47 8.51 -9.16 -5.58
CA ILE A 47 8.46 -9.88 -6.86
C ILE A 47 9.25 -11.18 -6.72
N PRO A 48 8.64 -12.37 -6.84
CA PRO A 48 9.34 -13.65 -6.69
C PRO A 48 10.51 -13.81 -7.68
N PHE A 49 11.50 -14.61 -7.32
CA PHE A 49 12.55 -14.99 -8.25
C PHE A 49 12.03 -15.96 -9.30
N ASP A 50 12.47 -15.76 -10.55
CA ASP A 50 12.33 -16.81 -11.55
C ASP A 50 13.31 -17.95 -11.24
N LYS A 51 12.75 -19.14 -10.97
CA LYS A 51 13.54 -20.32 -10.60
C LYS A 51 14.54 -20.73 -11.69
N LYS A 52 14.21 -20.48 -12.96
CA LYS A 52 15.07 -20.81 -14.10
C LYS A 52 16.31 -19.94 -14.16
N LEU A 53 16.16 -18.65 -13.84
CA LEU A 53 17.26 -17.68 -13.89
C LEU A 53 18.14 -17.73 -12.64
N CYS A 54 17.61 -18.24 -11.53
CA CYS A 54 18.23 -18.15 -10.20
C CYS A 54 18.83 -19.48 -9.71
N ASN A 55 18.96 -20.51 -10.56
CA ASN A 55 19.37 -21.86 -10.15
C ASN A 55 18.59 -22.36 -8.90
N ASN A 56 17.27 -22.21 -8.91
CA ASN A 56 16.40 -22.48 -7.76
C ASN A 56 16.77 -21.72 -6.46
N ALA A 57 17.34 -20.52 -6.60
CA ALA A 57 17.80 -19.66 -5.51
C ALA A 57 18.91 -20.27 -4.66
N LYS A 58 19.75 -21.14 -5.25
CA LYS A 58 20.92 -21.74 -4.60
C LYS A 58 22.19 -21.00 -4.99
N PHE A 59 22.90 -20.51 -3.98
CA PHE A 59 24.12 -19.73 -4.13
C PHE A 59 25.28 -20.36 -3.35
N MET A 60 26.51 -20.14 -3.80
CA MET A 60 27.69 -20.64 -3.09
C MET A 60 28.04 -19.78 -1.89
N THR A 61 27.80 -18.46 -1.99
CA THR A 61 28.12 -17.52 -0.91
C THR A 61 26.95 -16.58 -0.59
N PRO A 62 26.84 -16.08 0.66
CA PRO A 62 25.84 -15.07 1.01
C PRO A 62 26.03 -13.76 0.22
N LEU A 63 27.26 -13.46 -0.19
CA LEU A 63 27.58 -12.28 -0.98
C LEU A 63 26.97 -12.39 -2.38
N GLU A 64 27.17 -13.53 -3.06
CA GLU A 64 26.60 -13.81 -4.37
C GLU A 64 25.07 -13.74 -4.35
N ALA A 65 24.43 -14.37 -3.35
CA ALA A 65 22.99 -14.28 -3.13
C ALA A 65 22.54 -12.81 -3.01
N MET A 66 23.22 -12.01 -2.18
CA MET A 66 22.87 -10.60 -1.97
C MET A 66 23.07 -9.74 -3.22
N MET A 67 24.07 -10.07 -4.04
CA MET A 67 24.30 -9.40 -5.33
C MET A 67 23.19 -9.71 -6.33
N TYR A 68 22.76 -10.97 -6.39
CA TYR A 68 21.61 -11.36 -7.18
C TYR A 68 20.34 -10.64 -6.74
N ILE A 69 20.07 -10.58 -5.42
CA ILE A 69 18.91 -9.86 -4.87
C ILE A 69 18.93 -8.40 -5.32
N ARG A 70 20.08 -7.73 -5.23
CA ARG A 70 20.22 -6.34 -5.67
C ARG A 70 19.93 -6.19 -7.15
N ASP A 71 20.47 -7.07 -7.98
CA ASP A 71 20.27 -7.02 -9.43
C ASP A 71 18.80 -7.27 -9.79
N HIS A 72 18.15 -8.23 -9.14
CA HIS A 72 16.71 -8.47 -9.27
C HIS A 72 15.88 -7.24 -8.87
N CYS A 73 16.24 -6.58 -7.76
CA CYS A 73 15.58 -5.33 -7.37
C CYS A 73 15.75 -4.26 -8.47
N HIS A 74 16.96 -4.10 -9.00
CA HIS A 74 17.27 -3.12 -10.03
C HIS A 74 16.49 -3.37 -11.34
N ARG A 75 16.47 -4.62 -11.82
CA ARG A 75 15.74 -5.02 -13.05
C ARG A 75 14.24 -4.74 -12.96
N ASN A 76 13.66 -4.84 -11.77
CA ASN A 76 12.24 -4.61 -11.55
C ASN A 76 11.91 -3.19 -11.04
N GLY A 77 12.87 -2.27 -11.03
CA GLY A 77 12.66 -0.90 -10.55
C GLY A 77 12.39 -0.78 -9.05
N ILE A 78 12.76 -1.78 -8.26
CA ILE A 78 12.61 -1.81 -6.80
C ILE A 78 13.85 -1.18 -6.16
N ASN A 79 13.63 -0.25 -5.22
CA ASN A 79 14.72 0.31 -4.41
C ASN A 79 15.33 -0.75 -3.50
N PHE A 80 16.63 -1.00 -3.65
CA PHE A 80 17.35 -1.95 -2.81
C PHE A 80 17.51 -1.40 -1.38
N LYS A 81 16.55 -1.76 -0.52
CA LYS A 81 16.53 -1.45 0.91
C LYS A 81 16.85 -2.69 1.74
N ARG A 82 17.28 -2.47 2.97
CA ARG A 82 17.55 -3.54 3.94
C ARG A 82 16.33 -4.43 4.21
N SER A 83 15.15 -3.84 4.39
CA SER A 83 13.90 -4.58 4.62
C SER A 83 13.60 -5.56 3.48
N ILE A 84 13.74 -5.07 2.25
CA ILE A 84 13.53 -5.85 1.02
C ILE A 84 14.59 -6.94 0.89
N ALA A 85 15.86 -6.63 1.14
CA ALA A 85 16.95 -7.60 1.08
C ALA A 85 16.74 -8.77 2.04
N LEU A 86 16.27 -8.51 3.27
CA LEU A 86 15.97 -9.56 4.24
C LEU A 86 14.77 -10.42 3.81
N LYS A 87 13.70 -9.81 3.28
CA LYS A 87 12.56 -10.57 2.72
C LYS A 87 12.99 -11.52 1.60
N PHE A 88 13.90 -11.05 0.75
CA PHE A 88 14.47 -11.86 -0.32
C PHE A 88 15.47 -12.91 0.17
N ALA A 89 16.19 -12.65 1.25
CA ALA A 89 17.09 -13.63 1.87
C ALA A 89 16.34 -14.90 2.28
N ASN A 90 15.09 -14.79 2.75
CA ASN A 90 14.26 -15.95 3.10
C ASN A 90 13.99 -16.89 1.91
N LEU A 91 14.12 -16.38 0.68
CA LEU A 91 13.95 -17.15 -0.55
C LEU A 91 15.26 -17.74 -1.08
N CYS A 92 16.41 -17.28 -0.56
CA CYS A 92 17.74 -17.70 -0.98
C CYS A 92 18.26 -18.82 -0.09
N GLN A 93 18.96 -19.77 -0.72
CA GLN A 93 19.71 -20.82 -0.06
C GLN A 93 21.20 -20.62 -0.33
N VAL A 94 22.02 -20.77 0.69
CA VAL A 94 23.47 -20.66 0.61
C VAL A 94 24.10 -21.98 1.02
N TYR A 95 25.16 -22.38 0.32
CA TYR A 95 25.92 -23.58 0.67
C TYR A 95 26.66 -23.37 2.00
N ASP A 96 26.37 -24.21 2.98
CA ASP A 96 27.14 -24.30 4.21
C ASP A 96 28.20 -25.40 4.08
N GLN A 97 29.46 -24.98 4.12
CA GLN A 97 30.60 -25.88 4.00
C GLN A 97 30.73 -26.81 5.21
N VAL A 98 30.29 -26.40 6.40
CA VAL A 98 30.43 -27.19 7.63
C VAL A 98 29.53 -28.42 7.58
N HIS A 99 28.30 -28.24 7.10
CA HIS A 99 27.29 -29.30 7.02
C HIS A 99 27.18 -29.95 5.64
N GLY A 100 27.87 -29.42 4.62
CA GLY A 100 27.79 -29.90 3.25
C GLY A 100 26.39 -29.79 2.65
N SER A 101 25.58 -28.86 3.13
CA SER A 101 24.17 -28.72 2.77
C SER A 101 23.81 -27.28 2.47
N TYR A 102 22.71 -27.07 1.75
CA TYR A 102 22.19 -25.73 1.48
C TYR A 102 21.25 -25.31 2.61
N ILE A 103 21.60 -24.21 3.28
CA ILE A 103 20.79 -23.61 4.35
C ILE A 103 20.10 -22.35 3.83
N CYS A 104 18.92 -22.04 4.38
CA CYS A 104 18.26 -20.78 4.08
C CYS A 104 19.12 -19.61 4.57
N MET A 105 19.19 -18.54 3.78
CA MET A 105 20.03 -17.39 4.12
C MET A 105 19.54 -16.68 5.40
N ASP A 106 18.27 -16.84 5.79
CA ASP A 106 17.70 -16.33 7.05
C ASP A 106 18.27 -17.03 8.31
N SER A 107 18.71 -18.29 8.20
CA SER A 107 19.32 -18.99 9.33
C SER A 107 20.77 -18.58 9.58
N LEU A 108 21.35 -17.75 8.72
CA LEU A 108 22.68 -17.18 8.93
C LEU A 108 22.62 -16.09 10.02
N SER A 109 23.75 -15.88 10.69
CA SER A 109 23.85 -14.82 11.68
C SER A 109 23.60 -13.45 11.06
N HIS A 110 22.86 -12.60 11.78
CA HIS A 110 22.56 -11.23 11.33
C HIS A 110 23.82 -10.42 11.01
N THR A 111 24.95 -10.70 11.66
CA THR A 111 26.23 -10.05 11.38
C THR A 111 26.74 -10.35 9.97
N VAL A 112 26.67 -11.61 9.53
CA VAL A 112 27.08 -12.03 8.17
C VAL A 112 26.18 -11.38 7.12
N LEU A 113 24.87 -11.39 7.34
CA LEU A 113 23.90 -10.74 6.45
C LEU A 113 24.14 -9.23 6.36
N ASN A 114 24.43 -8.57 7.48
CA ASN A 114 24.73 -7.15 7.52
C ASN A 114 26.00 -6.80 6.77
N GLN A 115 27.04 -7.61 6.91
CA GLN A 115 28.29 -7.43 6.18
C GLN A 115 28.07 -7.59 4.67
N ALA A 116 27.35 -8.64 4.25
CA ALA A 116 27.00 -8.85 2.85
C ALA A 116 26.18 -7.68 2.30
N PHE A 117 25.12 -7.25 3.02
CA PHE A 117 24.28 -6.12 2.63
C PHE A 117 25.10 -4.83 2.49
N THR A 118 25.97 -4.53 3.46
CA THR A 118 26.79 -3.30 3.46
C THR A 118 27.80 -3.28 2.31
N LYS A 119 28.40 -4.44 2.01
CA LYS A 119 29.29 -4.58 0.84
C LYS A 119 28.51 -4.32 -0.45
N VAL A 120 27.34 -4.95 -0.59
CA VAL A 120 26.52 -4.86 -1.81
C VAL A 120 25.88 -3.49 -1.98
N SER A 121 25.46 -2.81 -0.92
CA SER A 121 24.84 -1.48 -1.00
C SER A 121 25.83 -0.38 -1.39
N ARG A 122 27.11 -0.54 -1.04
CA ARG A 122 28.19 0.41 -1.39
C ARG A 122 28.71 0.25 -2.82
N LEU A 123 28.44 -0.86 -3.48
CA LEU A 123 28.88 -1.08 -4.87
C LEU A 123 28.18 -0.05 -5.79
N ALA A 124 28.92 0.80 -6.48
CA ALA A 124 28.34 1.82 -7.37
C ALA A 124 27.75 1.23 -8.67
N SER A 125 28.15 0.00 -9.05
CA SER A 125 27.76 -0.64 -10.32
C SER A 125 27.18 -2.03 -10.14
N THR A 126 26.09 -2.32 -10.87
CA THR A 126 25.41 -3.62 -10.98
C THR A 126 26.03 -4.56 -12.02
N LYS A 127 27.13 -4.16 -12.68
CA LYS A 127 27.77 -4.92 -13.77
C LYS A 127 28.55 -6.18 -13.32
N VAL A 128 28.10 -6.91 -12.31
CA VAL A 128 28.83 -8.12 -11.86
C VAL A 128 28.37 -9.40 -12.57
N LEU A 129 27.27 -9.35 -13.33
CA LEU A 129 26.71 -10.53 -14.02
C LEU A 129 26.94 -10.53 -15.55
N LYS A 130 27.93 -9.80 -16.06
CA LYS A 130 28.34 -9.92 -17.49
C LYS A 130 29.31 -11.07 -17.76
N TYR A 131 29.72 -11.83 -16.75
CA TYR A 131 30.69 -12.92 -16.88
C TYR A 131 30.30 -14.15 -16.06
N LEU A 132 29.05 -14.60 -16.17
CA LEU A 132 28.66 -15.97 -15.88
C LEU A 132 28.32 -16.67 -17.18
#